data_AF-A0A383A1Q7-F1
#
_entry.id   AF-A0A383A1Q7-F1
#
_cell.length_a   1.000
_cell.length_b   1.000
_cell.length_c   1.000
_cell.angle_alpha   90.00
_cell.angle_beta   90.00
_cell.angle_gamma   90.00
#
_symmetry.space_group_name_H-M   'P 1'
#
loop_
_entity.id
_entity.type
_entity.pdbx_description
1 polymer ?
#
loop_
_entity_poly.entity_id
_entity_poly.type
_entity_poly.pdbx_seq_one_letter_code
_entity_poly.pdbx_strand_id
1 'polypeptide(L)'
;MPPVNESHRIQSLDVLRGFSLLGILLLNILGFGLVSASYSNPGFDLVNSASINVTVWAAVELFGEGAMRCLFSLLFGAGVLLFTTGSSGKSGSLHYRRTFLLLLFGLFDAYVLLWNGDILTTYAVAGFMLYPLRNFGAKSLFSIAGLLIVLISLLYAGTGYGLGQARSAAQVVAGSEQSASLSPSLIQSANSWREFAEGLELDEQAVVDELSQRRENYASAFHWNAKKVNEMLFFVMPVILLW
;
A
#
# COMPACT_ATOMS: atom_id res chain seq x y z
N MET A 1 -25.08 4.09 29.02
CA MET A 1 -24.51 5.31 28.42
C MET A 1 -25.61 5.96 27.60
N PRO A 2 -26.04 7.20 27.89
CA PRO A 2 -26.96 7.88 26.99
C PRO A 2 -26.30 8.00 25.60
N PRO A 3 -27.07 7.93 24.51
CA PRO A 3 -26.55 8.09 23.16
C PRO A 3 -25.88 9.46 23.03
N VAL A 4 -24.81 9.53 22.25
CA VAL A 4 -24.08 10.78 21.99
C VAL A 4 -25.06 11.79 21.40
N ASN A 5 -25.22 12.93 22.06
CA ASN A 5 -26.09 14.02 21.62
C ASN A 5 -25.61 14.47 20.22
N GLU A 6 -26.48 14.41 19.21
CA GLU A 6 -26.10 14.68 17.80
C GLU A 6 -25.53 16.09 17.58
N SER A 7 -25.82 17.02 18.50
CA SER A 7 -25.43 18.43 18.43
C SER A 7 -23.93 18.71 18.46
N HIS A 8 -23.08 17.70 18.76
CA HIS A 8 -21.62 17.82 18.77
C HIS A 8 -20.92 17.05 17.63
N ARG A 9 -21.66 16.49 16.66
CA ARG A 9 -21.04 15.85 15.48
C ARG A 9 -20.64 16.88 14.43
N ILE A 10 -19.40 16.77 13.98
CA ILE A 10 -18.88 17.58 12.86
C ILE A 10 -19.34 16.89 11.57
N GLN A 11 -20.52 17.29 11.07
CA GLN A 11 -21.15 16.67 9.90
C GLN A 11 -20.24 16.67 8.66
N SER A 12 -19.45 17.73 8.46
CA SER A 12 -18.49 17.81 7.35
C SER A 12 -17.42 16.72 7.42
N LEU A 13 -16.98 16.34 8.62
CA LEU A 13 -15.98 15.29 8.82
C LEU A 13 -16.55 13.91 8.46
N ASP A 14 -17.80 13.65 8.85
CA ASP A 14 -18.48 12.39 8.53
C ASP A 14 -18.75 12.24 7.03
N VAL A 15 -19.13 13.33 6.35
CA VAL A 15 -19.30 13.34 4.88
C VAL A 15 -17.98 13.08 4.16
N LEU A 16 -16.89 13.72 4.58
CA LEU A 16 -15.57 13.53 3.97
C LEU A 16 -15.06 12.10 4.16
N ARG A 17 -15.37 11.44 5.28
CA ARG A 17 -15.06 10.02 5.49
C ARG A 17 -15.85 9.11 4.56
N GLY A 18 -17.16 9.37 4.41
CA GLY A 18 -17.98 8.61 3.46
C GLY A 18 -17.47 8.75 2.04
N PHE A 19 -17.09 9.97 1.64
CA PHE A 19 -16.56 10.25 0.32
C PHE A 19 -15.22 9.57 0.05
N SER A 20 -14.28 9.59 1.00
CA SER A 20 -13.01 8.88 0.84
C SER A 20 -13.17 7.36 0.78
N LEU A 21 -14.14 6.79 1.50
CA LEU A 21 -14.49 5.38 1.39
C LEU A 21 -15.02 5.00 0.01
N LEU A 22 -15.78 5.87 -0.66
CA LEU A 22 -16.21 5.64 -2.05
C LEU A 22 -15.02 5.61 -3.02
N GLY A 23 -14.01 6.44 -2.78
CA GLY A 23 -12.76 6.41 -3.53
C GLY A 23 -11.99 5.11 -3.36
N ILE A 24 -11.87 4.65 -2.10
CA ILE A 24 -11.21 3.37 -1.77
C ILE A 24 -11.96 2.19 -2.39
N LEU A 25 -13.30 2.25 -2.46
CA LEU A 25 -14.11 1.21 -3.12
C LEU A 25 -13.73 1.02 -4.60
N LEU A 26 -13.44 2.11 -5.33
CA LEU A 26 -13.01 2.01 -6.73
C LEU A 26 -11.70 1.23 -6.87
N LEU A 27 -10.76 1.41 -5.95
CA LEU A 27 -9.50 0.65 -5.92
C LEU A 27 -9.73 -0.83 -5.64
N ASN A 28 -10.64 -1.13 -4.71
CA ASN A 28 -10.97 -2.51 -4.38
C ASN A 28 -11.61 -3.22 -5.58
N ILE A 29 -12.44 -2.53 -6.36
CA ILE A 29 -13.02 -3.09 -7.60
C ILE A 29 -11.91 -3.49 -8.58
N LEU A 30 -10.89 -2.64 -8.77
CA LEU A 30 -9.75 -2.97 -9.63
C LEU A 30 -8.92 -4.12 -9.07
N GLY A 31 -8.58 -4.11 -7.78
CA GLY A 31 -7.77 -5.16 -7.15
C GLY A 31 -8.44 -6.54 -7.10
N PHE A 32 -9.78 -6.59 -6.99
CA PHE A 32 -10.51 -7.86 -7.11
C PHE A 32 -10.78 -8.27 -8.56
N GLY A 33 -11.00 -7.29 -9.45
CA GLY A 33 -11.43 -7.52 -10.83
C GLY A 33 -10.31 -7.91 -11.78
N LEU A 34 -9.07 -7.47 -11.52
CA LEU A 34 -7.92 -7.70 -12.38
C LEU A 34 -6.93 -8.70 -11.76
N VAL A 35 -5.97 -9.14 -12.57
CA VAL A 35 -4.82 -9.92 -12.11
C VAL A 35 -4.04 -9.07 -11.10
N SER A 36 -3.49 -9.70 -10.05
CA SER A 36 -2.86 -8.99 -8.93
C SER A 36 -1.80 -7.97 -9.35
N ALA A 37 -1.07 -8.27 -10.42
CA ALA A 37 -0.05 -7.40 -10.96
C ALA A 37 -0.54 -6.21 -11.77
N SER A 38 -1.75 -6.28 -12.33
CA SER A 38 -2.37 -5.17 -13.06
C SER A 38 -2.64 -3.97 -12.16
N TYR A 39 -2.60 -4.17 -10.83
CA TYR A 39 -2.62 -3.11 -9.84
C TYR A 39 -1.38 -2.21 -9.93
N SER A 40 -0.18 -2.78 -10.15
CA SER A 40 1.09 -2.03 -10.17
C SER A 40 1.63 -1.79 -11.58
N ASN A 41 1.22 -2.59 -12.56
CA ASN A 41 1.62 -2.43 -13.95
C ASN A 41 0.40 -2.57 -14.87
N PRO A 42 -0.10 -1.47 -15.47
CA PRO A 42 -1.26 -1.53 -16.35
C PRO A 42 -1.00 -2.35 -17.63
N GLY A 43 0.27 -2.54 -17.99
CA GLY A 43 0.70 -3.17 -19.23
C GLY A 43 0.55 -4.69 -19.31
N PHE A 44 -0.28 -5.34 -18.48
CA PHE A 44 -0.56 -6.78 -18.60
C PHE A 44 -1.99 -7.04 -19.11
N ASP A 45 -3.01 -6.51 -18.45
CA ASP A 45 -4.41 -6.65 -18.92
C ASP A 45 -4.78 -5.60 -20.00
N LEU A 46 -4.02 -4.52 -20.14
CA LEU A 46 -4.38 -3.37 -20.99
C LEU A 46 -3.54 -3.23 -22.28
N VAL A 47 -2.67 -4.20 -22.60
CA VAL A 47 -1.73 -4.13 -23.75
C VAL A 47 -2.42 -3.87 -25.08
N ASN A 48 -3.64 -4.38 -25.27
CA ASN A 48 -4.40 -4.24 -26.52
C ASN A 48 -5.56 -3.22 -26.45
N SER A 49 -5.76 -2.56 -25.30
CA SER A 49 -7.01 -1.89 -25.00
C SER A 49 -6.81 -0.39 -24.82
N ALA A 50 -6.69 0.36 -25.93
CA ALA A 50 -6.92 1.81 -26.11
C ALA A 50 -6.37 2.81 -25.04
N SER A 51 -5.81 3.93 -25.49
CA SER A 51 -5.32 5.05 -24.64
C SER A 51 -6.29 5.50 -23.52
N ILE A 52 -7.60 5.32 -23.73
CA ILE A 52 -8.65 5.65 -22.75
C ILE A 52 -8.54 4.77 -21.50
N ASN A 53 -8.29 3.46 -21.60
CA ASN A 53 -8.26 2.61 -20.40
C ASN A 53 -7.04 2.90 -19.53
N VAL A 54 -5.89 3.18 -20.13
CA VAL A 54 -4.70 3.64 -19.40
C VAL A 54 -4.95 4.99 -18.73
N THR A 55 -5.67 5.90 -19.40
CA THR A 55 -6.05 7.19 -18.83
C THR A 55 -7.01 7.02 -17.64
N VAL A 56 -8.00 6.12 -17.76
CA VAL A 56 -8.94 5.79 -16.68
C VAL A 56 -8.21 5.15 -15.51
N TRP A 57 -7.32 4.18 -15.77
CA TRP A 57 -6.49 3.56 -14.74
C TRP A 57 -5.65 4.61 -14.01
N ALA A 58 -4.93 5.47 -14.74
CA ALA A 58 -4.11 6.53 -14.15
C ALA A 58 -4.94 7.54 -13.35
N ALA A 59 -6.17 7.86 -13.80
CA ALA A 59 -7.08 8.71 -13.04
C ALA A 59 -7.55 8.05 -11.74
N VAL A 60 -7.90 6.76 -11.77
CA VAL A 60 -8.28 6.01 -10.56
C VAL A 60 -7.10 5.88 -9.60
N GLU A 61 -5.90 5.68 -10.11
CA GLU A 61 -4.68 5.62 -9.29
C GLU A 61 -4.40 6.97 -8.62
N LEU A 62 -4.42 8.07 -9.38
CA LEU A 62 -4.12 9.39 -8.84
C LEU A 62 -5.18 9.89 -7.86
N PHE A 63 -6.46 9.79 -8.24
CA PHE A 63 -7.56 10.32 -7.44
C PHE A 63 -8.03 9.34 -6.37
N GLY A 64 -8.12 8.04 -6.67
CA GLY A 64 -8.50 7.01 -5.71
C GLY A 64 -7.36 6.69 -4.75
N GLU A 65 -6.25 6.14 -5.27
CA GLU A 65 -5.15 5.66 -4.43
C GLU A 65 -4.42 6.81 -3.74
N GLY A 66 -4.02 7.83 -4.49
CA GLY A 66 -3.35 8.99 -3.92
C GLY A 66 -4.27 9.83 -3.04
N ALA A 67 -5.25 10.51 -3.65
CA ALA A 67 -6.00 11.55 -2.96
C ALA A 67 -6.96 11.02 -1.89
N MET A 68 -7.72 9.94 -2.16
CA MET A 68 -8.73 9.45 -1.21
C MET A 68 -8.12 8.72 -0.02
N ARG A 69 -7.04 7.94 -0.22
CA ARG A 69 -6.31 7.36 0.93
C ARG A 69 -5.64 8.43 1.78
N CYS A 70 -5.04 9.46 1.16
CA CYS A 70 -4.48 10.60 1.90
C CYS A 70 -5.56 11.30 2.75
N LEU A 71 -6.72 11.60 2.15
CA LEU A 71 -7.85 12.19 2.86
C LEU A 71 -8.35 11.29 4.00
N PHE A 72 -8.49 9.99 3.76
CA PHE A 72 -8.91 9.03 4.77
C PHE A 72 -7.89 8.95 5.92
N SER A 73 -6.58 8.88 5.64
CA SER A 73 -5.52 8.88 6.63
C SER A 73 -5.54 10.14 7.52
N LEU A 74 -5.73 11.31 6.91
CA LEU A 74 -5.82 12.58 7.64
C LEU A 74 -7.04 12.59 8.58
N LEU A 75 -8.20 12.15 8.09
CA LEU A 75 -9.45 12.09 8.87
C LEU A 75 -9.41 11.00 9.96
N PHE A 76 -8.66 9.93 9.73
CA PHE A 76 -8.39 8.90 10.73
C PHE A 76 -7.55 9.48 11.88
N GLY A 77 -6.42 10.13 11.57
CA GLY A 77 -5.57 10.80 12.56
C GLY A 77 -6.31 11.89 13.34
N ALA A 78 -7.05 12.75 12.65
CA ALA A 78 -7.92 13.75 13.28
C ALA A 78 -9.00 13.10 14.17
N GLY A 79 -9.56 11.96 13.74
CA GLY A 79 -10.49 11.16 14.53
C GLY A 79 -9.91 10.63 15.83
N VAL A 80 -8.65 10.15 15.80
CA VAL A 80 -7.93 9.70 16.99
C VAL A 80 -7.69 10.86 17.96
N LEU A 81 -7.27 12.02 17.45
CA LEU A 81 -7.09 13.22 18.27
C LEU A 81 -8.40 13.65 18.92
N LEU A 82 -9.48 13.82 18.15
CA LEU A 82 -10.80 14.20 18.68
C LEU A 82 -11.37 13.18 19.68
N PHE A 83 -11.08 11.89 19.50
CA PHE A 83 -11.54 10.84 20.42
C PHE A 83 -10.79 10.85 21.75
N THR A 84 -9.51 11.20 21.73
CA THR A 84 -8.61 11.04 22.86
C THR A 84 -8.25 12.35 23.57
N THR A 85 -8.58 13.50 22.97
CA THR A 85 -8.32 14.84 23.51
C THR A 85 -9.62 15.62 23.73
N GLY A 86 -9.57 16.63 24.59
CA GLY A 86 -10.72 17.47 24.95
C GLY A 86 -11.42 17.06 26.25
N SER A 87 -12.42 17.84 26.67
CA SER A 87 -13.16 17.66 27.93
C SER A 87 -13.93 16.35 28.03
N SER A 88 -14.18 15.70 26.88
CA SER A 88 -14.85 14.40 26.76
C SER A 88 -13.90 13.28 26.30
N GLY A 89 -12.59 13.53 26.32
CA GLY A 89 -11.56 12.61 25.83
C GLY A 89 -11.65 11.25 26.52
N LYS A 90 -11.79 10.20 25.73
CA LYS A 90 -11.89 8.83 26.26
C LYS A 90 -10.52 8.32 26.66
N SER A 91 -10.48 7.50 27.71
CA SER A 91 -9.25 6.90 28.24
C SER A 91 -8.48 6.16 27.14
N GLY A 92 -7.15 6.17 27.23
CA GLY A 92 -6.28 5.40 26.35
C GLY A 92 -6.65 3.92 26.28
N SER A 93 -7.14 3.34 27.38
CA SER A 93 -7.60 1.95 27.37
C SER A 93 -8.71 1.69 26.35
N LEU A 94 -9.62 2.65 26.17
CA LEU A 94 -10.71 2.54 25.20
C LEU A 94 -10.22 2.79 23.77
N HIS A 95 -9.21 3.65 23.57
CA HIS A 95 -8.53 3.78 22.28
C HIS A 95 -7.85 2.47 21.88
N TYR A 96 -6.98 1.93 22.74
CA TYR A 96 -6.29 0.67 22.47
C TYR A 96 -7.25 -0.50 22.23
N ARG A 97 -8.36 -0.58 22.98
CA ARG A 97 -9.38 -1.62 22.74
C ARG A 97 -10.05 -1.46 21.37
N ARG A 98 -10.39 -0.23 20.95
CA ARG A 98 -10.99 0.02 19.64
C ARG A 98 -10.00 -0.26 18.51
N THR A 99 -8.76 0.17 18.65
CA THR A 99 -7.68 -0.08 17.68
C THR A 99 -7.35 -1.56 17.59
N PHE A 100 -7.40 -2.30 18.70
CA PHE A 100 -7.24 -3.75 18.70
C PHE A 100 -8.39 -4.47 18.00
N LEU A 101 -9.64 -4.03 18.19
CA LEU A 101 -10.77 -4.56 17.42
C LEU A 101 -10.62 -4.25 15.93
N LEU A 102 -10.13 -3.05 15.57
CA LEU A 102 -9.83 -2.69 14.19
C LEU A 102 -8.76 -3.62 13.60
N LEU A 103 -7.72 -3.95 14.36
CA LEU A 103 -6.69 -4.92 13.97
C LEU A 103 -7.30 -6.30 13.71
N LEU A 104 -8.17 -6.79 14.61
CA LEU A 104 -8.83 -8.08 14.44
C LEU A 104 -9.73 -8.10 13.20
N PHE A 105 -10.45 -7.01 12.93
CA PHE A 105 -11.24 -6.90 11.70
C PHE A 105 -10.37 -6.86 10.45
N GLY A 106 -9.23 -6.17 10.48
CA GLY A 106 -8.28 -6.16 9.37
C GLY A 106 -7.66 -7.53 9.10
N LEU A 107 -7.26 -8.26 10.15
CA LEU A 107 -6.78 -9.64 10.00
C LEU A 107 -7.88 -10.57 9.48
N PHE A 108 -9.12 -10.41 9.96
CA PHE A 108 -10.23 -11.18 9.44
C PHE A 108 -10.48 -10.88 7.96
N ASP A 109 -10.47 -9.61 7.56
CA ASP A 109 -10.61 -9.19 6.17
C ASP A 109 -9.49 -9.75 5.30
N ALA A 110 -8.24 -9.64 5.77
CA ALA A 110 -7.08 -10.09 5.03
C ALA A 110 -7.05 -11.61 4.82
N TYR A 111 -7.24 -12.40 5.88
CA TYR A 111 -7.11 -13.86 5.81
C TYR A 111 -8.42 -14.57 5.47
N VAL A 112 -9.56 -14.13 6.00
CA VAL A 112 -10.85 -14.82 5.84
C VAL A 112 -11.66 -14.28 4.66
N LEU A 113 -11.63 -12.95 4.44
CA LEU A 113 -12.29 -12.35 3.26
C LEU A 113 -11.39 -12.30 2.03
N LEU A 114 -10.18 -12.86 2.13
CA LEU A 114 -9.23 -13.02 1.02
C LEU A 114 -8.90 -11.67 0.37
N TRP A 115 -8.61 -10.65 1.18
CA TRP A 115 -8.21 -9.34 0.70
C TRP A 115 -6.77 -8.97 1.10
N ASN A 116 -5.83 -9.10 0.18
CA ASN A 116 -4.43 -8.77 0.42
C ASN A 116 -4.15 -7.26 0.54
N GLY A 117 -5.07 -6.41 0.07
CA GLY A 117 -4.97 -4.95 0.13
C GLY A 117 -5.61 -4.33 1.38
N ASP A 118 -5.76 -5.08 2.48
CA ASP A 118 -6.45 -4.59 3.68
C ASP A 118 -5.77 -3.33 4.25
N ILE A 119 -6.54 -2.25 4.32
CA ILE A 119 -6.08 -1.00 4.90
C ILE A 119 -6.28 -0.98 6.42
N LEU A 120 -7.20 -1.77 6.97
CA LEU A 120 -7.58 -1.71 8.38
C LEU A 120 -6.39 -2.08 9.28
N THR A 121 -5.60 -3.08 8.90
CA THR A 121 -4.41 -3.51 9.64
C THR A 121 -3.37 -2.39 9.69
N THR A 122 -3.11 -1.74 8.56
CA THR A 122 -2.19 -0.58 8.48
C THR A 122 -2.66 0.57 9.38
N TYR A 123 -3.96 0.91 9.33
CA TYR A 123 -4.52 1.96 10.20
C TYR A 123 -4.56 1.56 11.68
N ALA A 124 -4.73 0.28 12.00
CA ALA A 124 -4.66 -0.18 13.38
C ALA A 124 -3.24 -0.03 13.94
N VAL A 125 -2.21 -0.42 13.18
CA VAL A 125 -0.80 -0.23 13.57
C VAL A 125 -0.49 1.26 13.72
N ALA A 126 -0.85 2.08 12.72
CA ALA A 126 -0.71 3.54 12.81
C ALA A 126 -1.46 4.11 14.03
N GLY A 127 -2.67 3.61 14.32
CA GLY A 127 -3.48 4.00 15.46
C GLY A 127 -2.82 3.71 16.81
N PHE A 128 -2.05 2.63 16.93
CA PHE A 128 -1.25 2.35 18.12
C PHE A 128 -0.09 3.34 18.27
N MET A 129 0.59 3.68 17.16
CA MET A 129 1.71 4.63 17.14
C MET A 129 1.27 6.09 17.36
N LEU A 130 0.07 6.45 16.91
CA LEU A 130 -0.48 7.81 17.03
C LEU A 130 -0.80 8.19 18.48
N TYR A 131 -1.13 7.22 19.33
CA TYR A 131 -1.52 7.50 20.72
C TYR A 131 -0.42 8.23 21.54
N PRO A 132 0.86 7.79 21.55
CA PRO A 132 1.93 8.55 22.20
C PRO A 132 2.27 9.87 21.47
N LEU A 133 2.18 9.88 20.14
CA LEU A 133 2.50 11.06 19.30
C LEU A 133 1.54 12.24 19.55
N ARG A 134 0.33 11.99 20.06
CA ARG A 134 -0.65 13.05 20.35
C ARG A 134 -0.14 14.11 21.33
N ASN A 135 0.81 13.75 22.20
CA ASN A 135 1.35 14.65 23.22
C ASN A 135 2.46 15.56 22.65
N PHE A 136 2.89 15.33 21.41
CA PHE A 136 3.97 16.08 20.79
C PHE A 136 3.43 17.40 20.26
N GLY A 137 4.25 18.46 20.34
CA GLY A 137 3.89 19.76 19.77
C GLY A 137 3.84 19.71 18.25
N ALA A 138 2.96 20.53 17.64
CA ALA A 138 2.78 20.59 16.18
C ALA A 138 4.09 20.75 15.40
N LYS A 139 5.03 21.56 15.91
CA LYS A 139 6.36 21.74 15.30
C LYS A 139 7.17 20.45 15.24
N SER A 140 7.13 19.65 16.32
CA SER A 140 7.85 18.37 16.38
C SER A 140 7.24 17.35 15.42
N LEU A 141 5.91 17.28 15.33
CA LEU A 141 5.22 16.42 14.37
C LEU A 141 5.54 16.80 12.93
N PHE A 142 5.61 18.10 12.62
CA PHE A 142 5.98 18.59 11.29
C PHE A 142 7.44 18.25 10.94
N SER A 143 8.37 18.38 11.90
CA SER A 143 9.76 17.96 11.71
C SER A 143 9.90 16.45 11.50
N ILE A 144 9.16 15.63 12.24
CA ILE A 144 9.15 14.17 12.06
C ILE A 144 8.60 13.81 10.68
N ALA A 145 7.47 14.40 10.28
CA ALA A 145 6.89 14.17 8.95
C ALA A 145 7.86 14.57 7.83
N GLY A 146 8.50 15.75 7.93
CA GLY A 146 9.51 16.19 6.97
C GLY A 146 10.72 15.25 6.90
N LEU A 147 11.22 14.78 8.06
CA LEU A 147 12.32 13.82 8.11
C LEU A 147 11.95 12.50 7.42
N LEU A 148 10.75 11.97 7.69
CA LEU A 148 10.26 10.74 7.07
C LEU A 148 10.15 10.88 5.55
N ILE A 149 9.57 11.97 5.06
CA ILE A 149 9.46 12.25 3.63
C ILE A 149 10.85 12.30 2.98
N VAL A 150 11.82 12.99 3.59
CA VAL A 150 13.18 13.06 3.05
C VAL A 150 13.85 11.69 3.05
N LEU A 151 13.78 10.94 4.15
CA LEU A 151 14.40 9.61 4.25
C LEU A 151 13.85 8.65 3.19
N ILE A 152 12.54 8.67 2.98
CA ILE A 152 11.87 7.83 1.99
C ILE A 152 12.22 8.28 0.57
N SER A 153 12.20 9.59 0.32
CA SER A 153 12.60 10.14 -0.98
C SER A 153 14.04 9.77 -1.33
N LEU A 154 14.95 9.79 -0.35
CA LEU A 154 16.34 9.34 -0.51
C LEU A 154 16.43 7.83 -0.75
N LEU A 155 15.63 7.01 -0.06
CA LEU A 155 15.57 5.57 -0.28
C LEU A 155 15.09 5.26 -1.72
N TYR A 156 14.02 5.90 -2.18
CA TYR A 156 13.52 5.75 -3.55
C TYR A 156 14.50 6.27 -4.60
N ALA A 157 15.15 7.41 -4.35
CA ALA A 157 16.18 7.94 -5.24
C ALA A 157 17.39 7.00 -5.31
N GLY A 158 17.84 6.46 -4.18
CA GLY A 158 18.98 5.54 -4.10
C GLY A 158 18.69 4.19 -4.78
N THR A 159 17.52 3.60 -4.52
CA THR A 159 17.08 2.37 -5.19
C THR A 159 16.90 2.58 -6.69
N GLY A 160 16.25 3.68 -7.11
CA GLY A 160 16.09 4.04 -8.52
C GLY A 160 17.42 4.28 -9.23
N TYR A 161 18.37 4.96 -8.60
CA TYR A 161 19.71 5.15 -9.14
C TYR A 161 20.47 3.82 -9.27
N GLY A 162 20.43 2.97 -8.25
CA GLY A 162 21.05 1.64 -8.27
C GLY A 162 20.48 0.74 -9.37
N LEU A 163 19.15 0.73 -9.53
CA LEU A 163 18.46 0.02 -10.59
C LEU A 163 18.80 0.57 -11.98
N GLY A 164 18.91 1.89 -12.14
CA GLY A 164 19.35 2.53 -13.38
C GLY A 164 20.77 2.13 -13.80
N GLN A 165 21.68 2.04 -12.82
CA GLN A 165 23.04 1.55 -13.04
C GLN A 165 23.06 0.06 -13.42
N ALA A 166 22.27 -0.77 -12.72
CA ALA A 166 22.12 -2.19 -13.01
C ALA A 166 21.56 -2.43 -14.43
N ARG A 167 20.53 -1.66 -14.83
CA ARG A 167 19.96 -1.67 -16.19
C ARG A 167 20.99 -1.33 -17.25
N SER A 168 21.78 -0.28 -17.00
CA SER A 168 22.84 0.15 -17.92
C SER A 168 23.91 -0.94 -18.05
N ALA A 169 24.30 -1.58 -16.95
CA ALA A 169 25.22 -2.71 -16.98
C ALA A 169 24.66 -3.90 -17.78
N ALA A 170 23.37 -4.22 -17.62
CA ALA A 170 22.72 -5.29 -18.39
C ALA A 170 22.72 -5.02 -19.90
N GLN A 171 22.49 -3.77 -20.32
CA GLN A 171 22.57 -3.38 -21.73
C GLN A 171 23.99 -3.52 -22.28
N VAL A 172 25.01 -3.16 -21.51
CA VAL A 172 26.42 -3.31 -21.90
C VAL A 172 26.81 -4.79 -22.04
N VAL A 173 26.39 -5.65 -21.11
CA VAL A 173 26.63 -7.11 -21.21
C VAL A 173 25.92 -7.71 -22.41
N ALA A 174 24.68 -7.29 -22.69
CA ALA A 174 23.90 -7.81 -23.81
C ALA A 174 24.49 -7.41 -25.19
N GLY A 175 25.11 -6.22 -25.28
CA GLY A 175 25.71 -5.71 -26.51
C GLY A 175 27.19 -6.09 -26.74
N SER A 176 27.82 -6.85 -25.84
CA SER A 176 29.24 -7.19 -25.94
C SER A 176 29.46 -8.63 -26.44
N GLU A 177 30.12 -8.78 -27.59
CA GLU A 177 30.44 -10.08 -28.20
C GLU A 177 31.48 -10.89 -27.41
N GLN A 178 32.25 -10.23 -26.54
CA GLN A 178 33.25 -10.86 -25.66
C GLN A 178 32.89 -10.63 -24.19
N SER A 179 31.86 -11.35 -23.70
CA SER A 179 31.48 -11.29 -22.28
C SER A 179 32.59 -11.72 -21.31
N ALA A 180 33.63 -12.41 -21.80
CA ALA A 180 34.76 -12.91 -21.02
C ALA A 180 35.79 -11.83 -20.61
N SER A 181 35.76 -10.63 -21.20
CA SER A 181 36.67 -9.51 -20.85
C SER A 181 36.04 -8.47 -19.92
N LEU A 182 34.77 -8.66 -19.55
CA LEU A 182 34.03 -7.73 -18.70
C LEU A 182 34.40 -7.90 -17.22
N SER A 183 34.38 -6.80 -16.48
CA SER A 183 34.66 -6.84 -15.04
C SER A 183 33.59 -7.66 -14.29
N PRO A 184 33.97 -8.44 -13.26
CA PRO A 184 33.02 -9.22 -12.46
C PRO A 184 31.91 -8.38 -11.82
N SER A 185 32.21 -7.13 -11.45
CA SER A 185 31.23 -6.20 -10.87
C SER A 185 30.16 -5.76 -11.86
N LEU A 186 30.50 -5.63 -13.15
CA LEU A 186 29.56 -5.26 -14.20
C LEU A 186 28.61 -6.42 -14.51
N ILE A 187 29.13 -7.65 -14.56
CA ILE A 187 28.31 -8.86 -14.72
C ILE A 187 27.36 -9.04 -13.52
N GLN A 188 27.85 -8.83 -12.29
CA GLN A 188 27.01 -8.88 -11.10
C GLN A 188 25.88 -7.84 -11.15
N SER A 189 26.19 -6.62 -11.57
CA SER A 189 25.20 -5.53 -11.70
C SER A 189 24.19 -5.78 -12.82
N ALA A 190 24.63 -6.44 -13.90
CA ALA A 190 23.73 -6.88 -14.97
C ALA A 190 22.78 -7.99 -14.48
N ASN A 191 23.29 -8.94 -13.69
CA ASN A 191 22.48 -10.02 -13.13
C ASN A 191 21.46 -9.50 -12.12
N SER A 192 21.80 -8.53 -11.29
CA SER A 192 20.83 -7.93 -10.36
C SER A 192 19.69 -7.21 -11.08
N TRP A 193 19.95 -6.57 -12.23
CA TRP A 193 18.89 -6.05 -13.09
C TRP A 193 18.04 -7.16 -13.70
N ARG A 194 18.64 -8.26 -14.18
CA ARG A 194 17.87 -9.38 -14.75
C ARG A 194 16.97 -10.02 -13.71
N GLU A 195 17.47 -10.28 -12.51
CA GLU A 195 16.67 -10.82 -11.40
C GLU A 195 15.51 -9.87 -11.03
N PHE A 196 15.77 -8.56 -11.01
CA PHE A 196 14.71 -7.56 -10.79
C PHE A 196 13.70 -7.50 -11.94
N ALA A 197 14.17 -7.55 -13.20
CA ALA A 197 13.34 -7.49 -14.39
C ALA A 197 12.49 -8.75 -14.56
N GLU A 198 13.02 -9.93 -14.28
CA GLU A 198 12.27 -11.20 -14.20
C GLU A 198 11.18 -11.15 -13.13
N GLY A 199 11.40 -10.42 -12.02
CA GLY A 199 10.36 -10.18 -11.03
C GLY A 199 9.25 -9.22 -11.48
N LEU A 200 9.48 -8.43 -12.55
CA LEU A 200 8.53 -7.49 -13.14
C LEU A 200 7.83 -8.06 -14.39
N GLU A 201 8.50 -8.94 -15.13
CA GLU A 201 7.94 -9.70 -16.24
C GLU A 201 7.13 -10.88 -15.69
N LEU A 202 5.82 -10.76 -15.70
CA LEU A 202 4.98 -11.89 -15.36
C LEU A 202 4.93 -12.81 -16.56
N ASP A 203 5.48 -14.01 -16.37
CA ASP A 203 5.25 -15.13 -17.26
C ASP A 203 3.73 -15.30 -17.46
N GLU A 204 3.26 -15.43 -18.70
CA GLU A 204 1.84 -15.69 -18.97
C GLU A 204 1.35 -16.92 -18.20
N GLN A 205 2.27 -17.87 -17.95
CA GLN A 205 2.06 -19.03 -17.10
C GLN A 205 1.73 -18.65 -15.65
N ALA A 206 2.42 -17.66 -15.07
CA ALA A 206 2.17 -17.18 -13.71
C ALA A 206 0.78 -16.53 -13.57
N VAL A 207 0.28 -15.87 -14.63
CA VAL A 207 -1.08 -15.32 -14.66
C VAL A 207 -2.13 -16.44 -14.68
N VAL A 208 -1.93 -17.44 -15.53
CA VAL A 208 -2.82 -18.62 -15.59
C VAL A 208 -2.80 -19.39 -14.26
N ASP A 209 -1.62 -19.54 -13.65
CA ASP A 209 -1.45 -20.17 -12.34
C ASP A 209 -2.14 -19.37 -11.23
N GLU A 210 -2.04 -18.03 -11.22
CA GLU A 210 -2.78 -17.18 -10.29
C GLU A 210 -4.29 -17.37 -10.46
N LEU A 211 -4.80 -17.26 -11.69
CA LEU A 211 -6.23 -17.34 -11.96
C LEU A 211 -6.79 -18.72 -11.64
N SER A 212 -6.05 -19.80 -11.89
CA SER A 212 -6.46 -21.15 -11.52
C SER A 212 -6.54 -21.31 -10.00
N GLN A 213 -5.51 -20.91 -9.25
CA GLN A 213 -5.50 -21.00 -7.80
C GLN A 213 -6.59 -20.15 -7.13
N ARG A 214 -6.86 -18.94 -7.65
CA ARG A 214 -7.89 -18.05 -7.12
C ARG A 214 -9.33 -18.50 -7.44
N ARG A 215 -9.55 -19.25 -8.52
CA ARG A 215 -10.91 -19.63 -9.00
C ARG A 215 -11.30 -21.07 -8.73
N GLU A 216 -10.35 -21.96 -8.41
CA GLU A 216 -10.61 -23.39 -8.23
C GLU A 216 -11.50 -23.69 -7.01
N ASN A 217 -11.06 -23.32 -5.81
CA ASN A 217 -11.85 -23.46 -4.59
C ASN A 217 -11.38 -22.47 -3.50
N TYR A 218 -12.10 -22.40 -2.38
CA TYR A 218 -11.74 -21.47 -1.30
C TYR A 218 -10.38 -21.81 -0.66
N ALA A 219 -10.01 -23.09 -0.56
CA ALA A 219 -8.76 -23.49 0.08
C ALA A 219 -7.53 -23.09 -0.77
N SER A 220 -7.59 -23.29 -2.09
CA SER A 220 -6.55 -22.84 -3.03
C SER A 220 -6.43 -21.31 -3.02
N ALA A 221 -7.55 -20.60 -3.04
CA ALA A 221 -7.58 -19.14 -2.97
C ALA A 221 -7.01 -18.63 -1.64
N PHE A 222 -7.35 -19.29 -0.52
CA PHE A 222 -6.82 -18.98 0.80
C PHE A 222 -5.30 -19.18 0.87
N HIS A 223 -4.76 -20.29 0.35
CA HIS A 223 -3.33 -20.53 0.36
C HIS A 223 -2.54 -19.50 -0.44
N TRP A 224 -3.04 -19.16 -1.64
CA TRP A 224 -2.44 -18.11 -2.47
C TRP A 224 -2.49 -16.75 -1.75
N ASN A 225 -3.66 -16.40 -1.18
CA ASN A 225 -3.87 -15.11 -0.54
C ASN A 225 -3.08 -14.97 0.76
N ALA A 226 -3.06 -16.00 1.62
CA ALA A 226 -2.31 -15.99 2.87
C ALA A 226 -0.81 -15.74 2.63
N LYS A 227 -0.24 -16.28 1.55
CA LYS A 227 1.14 -15.97 1.15
C LYS A 227 1.30 -14.47 0.83
N LYS A 228 0.37 -13.91 0.05
CA LYS A 228 0.39 -12.48 -0.32
C LYS A 228 0.14 -11.56 0.85
N VAL A 229 -0.76 -11.90 1.77
CA VAL A 229 -0.99 -11.17 3.02
C VAL A 229 0.28 -11.18 3.87
N ASN A 230 0.95 -12.33 4.02
CA ASN A 230 2.22 -12.38 4.75
C ASN A 230 3.28 -11.47 4.11
N GLU A 231 3.43 -11.53 2.78
CA GLU A 231 4.34 -10.64 2.04
C GLU A 231 4.02 -9.16 2.33
N MET A 232 2.74 -8.79 2.25
CA MET A 232 2.27 -7.44 2.53
C MET A 232 2.52 -7.01 3.99
N LEU A 233 2.17 -7.84 4.97
CA LEU A 233 2.30 -7.50 6.39
C LEU A 233 3.76 -7.37 6.84
N PHE A 234 4.65 -8.25 6.37
CA PHE A 234 6.04 -8.28 6.86
C PHE A 234 6.99 -7.38 6.07
N PHE A 235 6.78 -7.22 4.76
CA PHE A 235 7.73 -6.51 3.90
C PHE A 235 7.19 -5.17 3.40
N VAL A 236 5.90 -5.08 3.08
CA VAL A 236 5.33 -3.89 2.46
C VAL A 236 4.78 -2.91 3.50
N MET A 237 4.11 -3.41 4.54
CA MET A 237 3.49 -2.57 5.58
C MET A 237 4.48 -1.68 6.32
N PRO A 238 5.70 -2.11 6.70
CA PRO A 238 6.67 -1.21 7.32
C PRO A 238 7.05 -0.04 6.41
N VAL A 239 7.06 -0.27 5.09
CA VAL A 239 7.33 0.78 4.09
C VAL A 239 6.10 1.68 3.93
N ILE A 240 4.91 1.11 3.80
CA ILE A 240 3.64 1.86 3.68
C ILE A 240 3.35 2.71 4.92
N LEU A 241 3.68 2.24 6.12
CA LEU A 241 3.49 3.02 7.36
C LEU A 241 4.33 4.30 7.39
N LEU A 242 5.42 4.32 6.63
CA LEU A 242 6.30 5.48 6.53
C LEU A 242 5.92 6.35 5.33
N TRP A 243 5.29 5.78 4.29
CA TRP A 243 4.86 6.42 3.05
C TRP A 243 3.63 7.33 3.23
#